data_AF-A0A1S8A9L3-F1
#
_entry.id   AF-A0A1S8A9L3-F1
#
_cell.length_a   1.000
_cell.length_b   1.000
_cell.length_c   1.000
_cell.angle_alpha   90.00
_cell.angle_beta   90.00
_cell.angle_gamma   90.00
#
_symmetry.space_group_name_H-M   'P 1'
#
loop_
_entity.id
_entity.type
_entity.pdbx_description
1 polymer ?
#
loop_
_entity_poly.entity_id
_entity_poly.type
_entity_poly.pdbx_seq_one_letter_code
_entity_poly.pdbx_strand_id
1 'polypeptide(L)'
;MVGPITRINPNEVHLGDPEMLDVISPGTGRRTNKPEAVGKRTGIPNSMVATVDHGMHQRRRNSVNAFFSTAFIRRLGLTTQKHMESMLIKIAEYGRSGSSVQLVR
;
A
#
# COMPACT_ATOMS: atom_id res chain seq x y z
N MET A 1 22.91 -8.16 17.47
CA MET A 1 21.55 -7.64 17.18
C MET A 1 21.73 -6.22 16.66
N VAL A 2 21.14 -5.92 15.51
CA VAL A 2 21.19 -4.60 14.86
C VAL A 2 20.45 -3.61 15.76
N GLY A 3 21.07 -2.47 16.12
CA GLY A 3 20.50 -1.50 17.06
C GLY A 3 19.20 -0.84 16.54
N PRO A 4 18.45 -0.11 17.40
CA PRO A 4 17.14 0.46 17.05
C PRO A 4 17.20 1.43 15.87
N ILE A 5 18.39 1.95 15.54
CA ILE A 5 18.65 2.78 14.37
C ILE A 5 19.85 2.21 13.63
N THR A 6 19.68 1.89 12.35
CA THR A 6 20.75 1.38 11.49
C THR A 6 20.80 2.11 10.18
N ARG A 7 21.95 2.68 9.85
CA ARG A 7 22.16 3.38 8.59
C ARG A 7 22.37 2.36 7.45
N ILE A 8 21.56 2.45 6.41
CA ILE A 8 21.66 1.59 5.22
C ILE A 8 22.54 2.25 4.16
N ASN A 9 22.43 3.58 4.00
CA ASN A 9 23.28 4.39 3.12
C ASN A 9 23.30 5.86 3.61
N PRO A 10 24.01 6.81 2.97
CA PRO A 10 24.07 8.19 3.44
C PRO A 10 22.69 8.86 3.62
N ASN A 11 21.68 8.46 2.85
CA ASN A 11 20.36 9.08 2.80
C ASN A 11 19.23 8.24 3.41
N GLU A 12 19.51 7.01 3.87
CA GLU A 12 18.49 6.08 4.36
C GLU A 12 18.92 5.42 5.68
N VAL A 13 17.99 5.40 6.64
CA VAL A 13 18.12 4.74 7.94
C VAL A 13 16.95 3.79 8.16
N HIS A 14 17.22 2.60 8.68
CA HIS A 14 16.23 1.67 9.20
C HIS A 14 16.02 1.99 10.68
N LEU A 15 14.75 2.18 11.07
CA LEU A 15 14.33 2.39 12.44
C LEU A 15 13.50 1.20 12.90
N GLY A 16 13.93 0.53 13.96
CA GLY A 16 13.25 -0.61 14.59
C GLY A 16 12.53 -0.24 15.89
N ASP A 17 12.35 1.06 16.14
CA ASP A 17 11.74 1.60 17.35
C ASP A 17 10.30 2.09 17.06
N PRO A 18 9.26 1.42 17.59
CA PRO A 18 7.86 1.83 17.41
C PRO A 18 7.53 3.21 18.00
N GLU A 19 8.21 3.65 19.05
CA GLU A 19 7.94 4.95 19.70
C GLU A 19 8.28 6.14 18.79
N MET A 20 9.14 5.92 17.80
CA MET A 20 9.56 6.94 16.83
C MET A 20 8.55 7.16 15.69
N LEU A 21 7.50 6.33 15.56
CA LEU A 21 6.56 6.41 14.44
C LEU A 21 5.89 7.77 14.32
N ASP A 22 5.46 8.36 15.44
CA ASP A 22 4.79 9.66 15.46
C ASP A 22 5.75 10.83 15.12
N VAL A 23 7.05 10.65 15.39
CA VAL A 23 8.10 11.64 15.09
C VAL A 23 8.41 11.65 13.60
N ILE A 24 8.54 10.46 12.99
CA ILE A 24 8.98 10.32 11.60
C ILE A 24 7.82 10.40 10.61
N SER A 25 6.62 9.99 11.01
CA SER A 25 5.45 10.02 10.13
C SER A 25 4.99 11.46 9.91
N PRO A 26 4.73 11.88 8.67
CA PRO A 26 4.20 13.22 8.42
C PRO A 26 2.77 13.32 8.98
N GLY A 27 2.60 14.03 10.09
CA GLY A 27 1.29 14.37 10.65
C GLY A 27 0.50 15.35 9.77
N THR A 28 -0.73 15.65 10.18
CA THR A 28 -1.73 16.44 9.42
C THR A 28 -1.34 17.89 9.06
N GLY A 29 -0.23 18.41 9.59
CA GLY A 29 0.31 19.73 9.24
C GLY A 29 1.67 19.70 8.52
N ARG A 30 2.34 18.55 8.43
CA ARG A 30 3.73 18.49 7.95
C ARG A 30 3.81 18.15 6.46
N ARG A 31 4.02 19.17 5.62
CA ARG A 31 4.30 18.97 4.19
C ARG A 31 5.66 18.31 4.02
N THR A 32 5.66 17.05 3.59
CA THR A 32 6.87 16.25 3.42
C THR A 32 6.91 15.71 2.00
N ASN A 33 7.93 16.09 1.24
CA ASN A 33 8.17 15.51 -0.07
C ASN A 33 8.74 14.09 0.08
N LYS A 34 8.38 13.22 -0.85
CA LYS A 34 8.98 11.88 -0.94
C LYS A 34 10.45 12.01 -1.37
N PRO A 35 11.37 11.13 -0.94
CA PRO A 35 12.72 11.11 -1.51
C PRO A 35 12.66 10.77 -3.02
N GLU A 36 13.39 11.53 -3.84
CA GLU A 36 13.34 11.38 -5.31
C GLU A 36 13.65 9.96 -5.78
N ALA A 37 14.63 9.31 -5.17
CA ALA A 37 15.02 7.94 -5.50
C ALA A 37 13.85 6.97 -5.34
N VAL A 38 12.98 7.18 -4.34
CA VAL A 38 11.80 6.34 -4.10
C VAL A 38 10.66 6.68 -5.07
N GLY A 39 10.59 7.91 -5.59
CA GLY A 39 9.68 8.25 -6.69
C GLY A 39 10.07 7.52 -7.98
N LYS A 40 11.35 7.63 -8.37
CA LYS A 40 11.91 7.08 -9.62
C LYS A 40 11.88 5.55 -9.68
N ARG A 41 12.03 4.86 -8.54
CA ARG A 41 12.08 3.38 -8.46
C ARG A 41 10.76 2.67 -8.79
N THR A 42 9.65 3.39 -8.87
CA THR A 42 8.31 2.79 -9.00
C THR A 42 8.01 2.20 -10.39
N GLY A 43 8.76 2.57 -11.43
CA GLY A 43 8.51 2.10 -12.81
C GLY A 43 7.23 2.66 -13.46
N ILE A 44 6.48 3.51 -12.75
CA ILE A 44 5.23 4.14 -13.20
C ILE A 44 5.34 5.66 -13.10
N PRO A 45 6.11 6.31 -13.99
CA PRO A 45 6.32 7.75 -13.96
C PRO A 45 4.97 8.49 -14.03
N ASN A 46 4.89 9.64 -13.37
CA ASN A 46 3.69 10.47 -13.28
C ASN A 46 2.50 9.88 -12.52
N SER A 47 2.57 8.65 -12.02
CA SER A 47 1.54 8.09 -11.14
C SER A 47 1.47 8.82 -9.78
N MET A 48 0.37 8.64 -9.06
CA MET A 48 0.23 9.12 -7.67
C MET A 48 1.35 8.57 -6.78
N VAL A 49 1.66 7.26 -6.90
CA VAL A 49 2.69 6.57 -6.10
C VAL A 49 4.11 7.11 -6.39
N ALA A 50 4.37 7.53 -7.62
CA ALA A 50 5.63 8.12 -8.04
C ALA A 50 5.77 9.63 -7.72
N THR A 51 4.70 10.28 -7.26
CA THR A 51 4.68 11.74 -7.08
C THR A 51 5.56 12.15 -5.90
N VAL A 52 6.60 12.95 -6.17
CA VAL A 52 7.53 13.44 -5.14
C VAL A 52 6.95 14.61 -4.35
N ASP A 53 6.37 15.59 -5.06
CA ASP A 53 5.81 16.79 -4.45
C ASP A 53 4.56 16.49 -3.62
N HIS A 54 4.57 16.94 -2.36
CA HIS A 54 3.49 16.72 -1.41
C HIS A 54 2.14 17.29 -1.92
N GLY A 55 2.13 18.52 -2.45
CA GLY A 55 0.90 19.18 -2.88
C GLY A 55 0.27 18.50 -4.09
N MET A 56 1.10 18.08 -5.04
CA MET A 56 0.69 17.29 -6.20
C MET A 56 0.16 15.91 -5.77
N HIS A 57 0.86 15.24 -4.85
CA HIS A 57 0.41 13.96 -4.30
C HIS A 57 -0.96 14.11 -3.61
N GLN A 58 -1.13 15.14 -2.78
CA GLN A 58 -2.40 15.45 -2.10
C GLN A 58 -3.54 15.67 -3.11
N ARG A 59 -3.31 16.47 -4.17
CA ARG A 59 -4.32 16.70 -5.22
C ARG A 59 -4.70 15.41 -5.95
N ARG A 60 -3.71 14.60 -6.35
CA ARG A 60 -3.93 13.30 -7.01
C ARG A 60 -4.68 12.33 -6.10
N ARG A 61 -4.30 12.24 -4.83
CA ARG A 61 -4.98 11.40 -3.82
C ARG A 61 -6.43 11.84 -3.60
N ASN A 62 -6.67 13.14 -3.47
CA ASN A 62 -8.02 13.68 -3.26
C ASN A 62 -9.00 13.29 -4.37
N SER A 63 -8.53 13.17 -5.62
CA SER A 63 -9.38 12.74 -6.74
C SER A 63 -9.96 11.32 -6.59
N VAL A 64 -9.31 10.45 -5.81
CA VAL A 64 -9.75 9.05 -5.61
C VAL A 64 -10.25 8.75 -4.20
N ASN A 65 -10.15 9.69 -3.25
CA ASN A 65 -10.51 9.46 -1.84
C ASN A 65 -11.95 8.93 -1.66
N ALA A 66 -12.89 9.34 -2.51
CA ALA A 66 -14.29 8.89 -2.45
C ALA A 66 -14.43 7.37 -2.59
N PHE A 67 -13.56 6.73 -3.39
CA PHE A 67 -13.54 5.27 -3.57
C PHE A 67 -13.08 4.52 -2.32
N PHE A 68 -12.41 5.19 -1.39
CA PHE A 68 -11.93 4.62 -0.13
C PHE A 68 -12.76 5.05 1.10
N SER A 69 -13.94 5.62 0.87
CA SER A 69 -14.89 5.94 1.95
C SER A 69 -15.54 4.67 2.51
N THR A 70 -15.92 4.68 3.79
CA THR A 70 -16.68 3.59 4.43
C THR A 70 -17.94 3.24 3.65
N ALA A 71 -18.64 4.24 3.11
CA ALA A 71 -19.85 4.03 2.31
C ALA A 71 -19.55 3.29 1.00
N PHE A 72 -18.49 3.69 0.29
CA PHE A 72 -18.08 3.01 -0.95
C PHE A 72 -17.59 1.58 -0.67
N ILE A 73 -16.77 1.39 0.36
CA ILE A 73 -16.28 0.07 0.78
C ILE A 73 -17.45 -0.85 1.15
N ARG A 74 -18.44 -0.37 1.91
CA ARG A 74 -19.64 -1.15 2.26
C ARG A 74 -20.43 -1.56 1.02
N ARG A 75 -20.58 -0.65 0.06
CA ARG A 75 -21.24 -0.95 -1.22
C ARG A 75 -20.49 -2.00 -2.03
N LEU A 76 -19.16 -1.90 -2.09
CA LEU A 76 -18.31 -2.84 -2.82
C LEU A 76 -18.23 -4.21 -2.13
N GLY A 77 -18.38 -4.25 -0.80
CA GLY A 77 -18.27 -5.45 0.02
C GLY A 77 -19.11 -6.63 -0.47
N LEU A 78 -20.36 -6.39 -0.88
CA LEU A 78 -21.23 -7.44 -1.40
C LEU A 78 -20.69 -8.06 -2.71
N THR A 79 -20.17 -7.22 -3.60
CA THR A 79 -19.55 -7.70 -4.85
C THR A 79 -18.27 -8.47 -4.55
N THR A 80 -17.40 -7.95 -3.67
CA THR A 80 -16.19 -8.65 -3.26
C THR A 80 -16.50 -10.01 -2.63
N GLN A 81 -17.49 -10.08 -1.75
CA GLN A 81 -17.93 -11.34 -1.11
C GLN A 81 -18.37 -12.38 -2.14
N LYS A 82 -19.20 -12.01 -3.12
CA LYS A 82 -19.62 -12.92 -4.21
C LYS A 82 -18.44 -13.51 -5.00
N HIS A 83 -17.44 -12.69 -5.30
CA HIS A 83 -16.23 -13.15 -6.00
C HIS A 83 -15.38 -14.07 -5.11
N MET A 84 -15.25 -13.75 -3.81
CA MET A 84 -14.55 -14.58 -2.85
C MET A 84 -15.24 -15.94 -2.68
N GLU A 85 -16.56 -15.98 -2.55
CA GLU A 85 -17.34 -17.23 -2.49
C GLU A 85 -17.09 -18.10 -3.73
N SER A 86 -17.16 -17.49 -4.92
CA SER A 86 -16.89 -18.19 -6.18
C SER A 86 -15.46 -18.75 -6.23
N MET A 87 -14.48 -18.00 -5.72
CA MET A 87 -13.09 -18.44 -5.63
C MET A 87 -12.93 -19.61 -4.65
N LEU A 88 -13.56 -19.54 -3.48
CA LEU A 88 -13.51 -20.59 -2.45
C LEU A 88 -14.15 -21.90 -2.92
N ILE A 89 -15.29 -21.82 -3.64
CA ILE A 89 -15.93 -22.99 -4.25
C ILE A 89 -14.96 -23.71 -5.18
N LYS A 90 -14.30 -22.96 -6.09
CA LYS A 90 -13.32 -23.54 -7.01
C LYS A 90 -12.13 -24.14 -6.27
N ILE A 91 -11.58 -23.46 -5.27
CA ILE A 91 -10.48 -24.01 -4.46
C ILE A 91 -10.89 -25.34 -3.82
N ALA A 92 -12.11 -25.44 -3.28
CA ALA A 92 -12.62 -26.67 -2.69
C ALA A 92 -12.79 -27.80 -3.71
N GLU A 93 -13.20 -27.51 -4.95
CA GLU A 93 -13.27 -28.48 -6.04
C GLU A 93 -11.89 -29.04 -6.43
N TYR A 94 -10.90 -28.16 -6.55
CA TYR A 94 -9.52 -28.57 -6.82
C TYR A 94 -8.96 -29.43 -5.69
N GLY A 95 -9.21 -29.06 -4.43
CA GLY A 95 -8.85 -29.85 -3.26
C GLY A 95 -9.46 -31.26 -3.28
N ARG A 96 -10.73 -31.40 -3.71
CA ARG A 96 -11.38 -32.72 -3.84
C ARG A 96 -10.83 -33.56 -4.99
N SER A 97 -10.40 -32.94 -6.09
CA SER A 97 -9.85 -33.66 -7.25
C SER A 97 -8.35 -34.00 -7.11
N GLY A 98 -7.69 -33.57 -6.02
CA GLY A 98 -6.24 -33.71 -5.85
C GLY A 98 -5.42 -32.79 -6.77
N SER A 99 -6.07 -31.83 -7.44
CA SER A 99 -5.41 -30.89 -8.36
C SER A 99 -4.85 -29.68 -7.61
N SER A 100 -3.67 -29.20 -8.00
CA SER A 100 -3.07 -28.00 -7.41
C SER A 100 -3.74 -26.71 -7.90
N VAL A 101 -3.90 -25.72 -7.02
CA VAL A 101 -4.32 -24.35 -7.39
C VAL A 101 -3.11 -23.43 -7.43
N GLN A 102 -2.87 -22.77 -8.57
CA GLN A 102 -1.91 -21.67 -8.66
C GLN A 102 -2.59 -20.36 -8.25
N LEU A 103 -2.17 -19.77 -7.12
CA LEU A 103 -2.77 -18.56 -6.56
C LEU A 103 -2.28 -17.26 -7.24
N VAL A 104 -1.15 -17.33 -7.91
CA VAL A 104 -0.51 -16.23 -8.65
C VAL A 104 0.16 -16.84 -9.87
N ARG A 105 0.11 -16.13 -11.00
CA ARG A 105 0.83 -16.48 -12.22
C ARG A 105 2.28 -16.03 -12.14
#